data_AF-A0A2R5GX59-F1
#
_entry.id   AF-A0A2R5GX59-F1
#
_cell.length_a   1.000
_cell.length_b   1.000
_cell.length_c   1.000
_cell.angle_alpha   90.00
_cell.angle_beta   90.00
_cell.angle_gamma   90.00
#
_symmetry.space_group_name_H-M   'P 1'
#
loop_
_entity.id
_entity.type
_entity.pdbx_description
1 polymer ?
#
loop_
_entity_poly.entity_id
_entity_poly.type
_entity_poly.pdbx_seq_one_letter_code
_entity_poly.pdbx_strand_id
1 'polypeptide(L)'
;MEYLSFGFGLDPSTRLEISLLVQHRRTPEEELGRIEVSLGELAAQPVCELVLCSRDGDRVLVGGNSRGAVSVLRISLDSSSLPRSWYGPRATDANGKPYERHLFIMTRGTRGDVQPFVALACALANNFNWRVTICTELRYKSFVESHTATLERGAVQFCVSGGDTQRRVDSKVARWAIQRNSTSMQHVMMAYSEVEFFDSEAAIFHHVRRLKPDCLMFGFTLAHVAMIVRPADWSASSTVLTNYILLRGQTVPDLDADLSDFIKTARARNNKVIILAFSSMPVERAKILEVADLLVSQCSHEVAIVALMGDHAFHPEGFSHDCPQERRILELAAKGRILCLRGAPYDRLFAEVDAIVTHGGMGATSECLLAGVPVIVTGVLLFDQRFWGRRCHDLGIGPYPVHISDFPSVCVEIIDRAVADDSSWRGNAKDLAHRIKDSLRNDPSGSNLNAACVHAMVRYAPVFSHDGSRSMYKFYRDRRVPGSMRARIMGMDNFVVRALQQTVSTFFGVVHYSLYTATYVRSKIFRM
;
A
#
# COMPACT_ATOMS: atom_id res chain seq x y z
N MET A 1 -33.90 -22.06 -8.84
CA MET A 1 -32.71 -22.06 -9.72
C MET A 1 -33.21 -22.04 -11.13
N GLU A 2 -32.82 -21.04 -11.90
CA GLU A 2 -33.06 -20.99 -13.34
C GLU A 2 -31.86 -21.61 -14.05
N TYR A 3 -32.10 -22.27 -15.19
CA TYR A 3 -31.07 -22.95 -15.96
C TYR A 3 -31.10 -22.41 -17.39
N LEU A 4 -29.93 -22.10 -17.95
CA LEU A 4 -29.77 -21.81 -19.36
C LEU A 4 -29.23 -23.06 -20.04
N SER A 5 -30.00 -23.63 -20.97
CA SER A 5 -29.59 -24.80 -21.77
C SER A 5 -29.01 -24.34 -23.11
N PHE A 6 -27.74 -24.66 -23.38
CA PHE A 6 -27.10 -24.42 -24.67
C PHE A 6 -27.16 -25.68 -25.53
N GLY A 7 -27.67 -25.56 -26.76
CA GLY A 7 -27.98 -26.70 -27.64
C GLY A 7 -26.84 -27.22 -28.52
N PHE A 8 -25.62 -26.69 -28.40
CA PHE A 8 -24.49 -27.08 -29.27
C PHE A 8 -23.20 -27.21 -28.45
N GLY A 9 -22.24 -27.99 -28.99
CA GLY A 9 -20.95 -28.27 -28.36
C GLY A 9 -20.31 -26.99 -27.83
N LEU A 10 -19.93 -27.00 -26.56
CA LEU A 10 -19.33 -25.86 -25.87
C LEU A 10 -18.03 -25.48 -26.58
N ASP A 11 -18.06 -24.46 -27.43
CA ASP A 11 -16.85 -23.85 -27.97
C ASP A 11 -16.15 -23.11 -26.81
N PRO A 12 -14.94 -23.54 -26.39
CA PRO A 12 -14.21 -22.91 -25.28
C PRO A 12 -13.92 -21.42 -25.49
N SER A 13 -13.94 -20.95 -26.75
CA SER A 13 -13.75 -19.53 -27.09
C SER A 13 -15.00 -18.67 -26.83
N THR A 14 -16.18 -19.30 -26.63
CA THR A 14 -17.42 -18.58 -26.34
C THR A 14 -17.30 -17.83 -25.01
N ARG A 15 -17.75 -16.58 -25.01
CA ARG A 15 -17.77 -15.70 -23.83
C ARG A 15 -19.21 -15.49 -23.37
N LEU A 16 -19.46 -15.70 -22.08
CA LEU A 16 -20.71 -15.36 -21.41
C LEU A 16 -20.59 -13.96 -20.83
N GLU A 17 -21.38 -13.03 -21.34
CA GLU A 17 -21.57 -11.72 -20.71
C GLU A 17 -22.72 -11.80 -19.71
N ILE A 18 -22.47 -11.35 -18.48
CA ILE A 18 -23.43 -11.38 -17.38
C ILE A 18 -23.50 -9.98 -16.79
N SER A 19 -24.66 -9.35 -16.96
CA SER A 19 -24.97 -8.02 -16.45
C SER A 19 -25.99 -8.12 -15.31
N LEU A 20 -25.67 -7.51 -14.19
CA LEU A 20 -26.58 -7.38 -13.05
C LEU A 20 -27.34 -6.06 -13.17
N LEU A 21 -28.65 -6.13 -13.38
CA LEU A 21 -29.52 -4.96 -13.51
C LEU A 21 -30.36 -4.78 -12.24
N VAL A 22 -30.56 -3.53 -11.82
CA VAL A 22 -31.58 -3.16 -10.83
C VAL A 22 -32.73 -2.46 -11.54
N GLN A 23 -33.91 -3.04 -11.34
CA GLN A 23 -35.16 -2.47 -11.84
C GLN A 23 -35.82 -1.65 -10.72
N HIS A 24 -35.83 -0.33 -10.88
CA HIS A 24 -36.51 0.57 -9.97
C HIS A 24 -37.92 0.87 -10.49
N ARG A 25 -38.92 0.93 -9.59
CA ARG A 25 -40.34 1.20 -9.97
C ARG A 25 -40.58 2.54 -10.69
N ARG A 26 -39.63 3.48 -10.66
CA ARG A 26 -39.78 4.86 -11.17
C ARG A 26 -38.61 5.37 -12.02
N THR A 27 -37.57 4.58 -12.22
CA THR A 27 -36.41 4.95 -13.03
C THR A 27 -36.09 3.80 -13.99
N PRO A 28 -35.48 4.08 -15.16
CA PRO A 28 -35.03 3.04 -16.09
C PRO A 28 -34.08 2.04 -15.40
N GLU A 29 -33.97 0.85 -15.98
CA GLU A 29 -33.05 -0.20 -15.50
C GLU A 29 -31.63 0.36 -15.38
N GLU A 30 -31.05 0.24 -14.19
CA GLU A 30 -29.69 0.66 -13.90
C GLU A 30 -28.79 -0.58 -13.86
N GLU A 31 -27.73 -0.60 -14.67
CA GLU A 31 -26.73 -1.67 -14.63
C GLU A 31 -25.82 -1.47 -13.41
N LEU A 32 -25.89 -2.41 -12.46
CA LEU A 32 -25.02 -2.41 -11.28
C LEU A 32 -23.60 -2.89 -11.57
N GLY A 33 -23.44 -3.74 -12.59
CA GLY A 33 -22.15 -4.27 -12.97
C GLY A 33 -22.27 -5.34 -14.04
N ARG A 34 -21.16 -5.55 -14.75
CA ARG A 34 -21.03 -6.50 -15.85
C ARG A 34 -19.74 -7.28 -15.72
N ILE A 35 -19.80 -8.55 -16.06
CA ILE A 35 -18.64 -9.43 -16.17
C ILE A 35 -18.74 -10.24 -17.46
N GLU A 36 -17.58 -10.61 -17.97
CA GLU A 36 -17.44 -11.56 -19.06
C GLU A 36 -16.66 -12.78 -18.55
N VAL A 37 -17.17 -13.98 -18.81
CA VAL A 37 -16.54 -15.25 -18.40
C VAL A 37 -16.46 -16.18 -19.61
N SER A 38 -15.29 -16.75 -19.90
CA SER A 38 -15.20 -17.75 -20.99
C SER A 38 -15.86 -19.07 -20.58
N LEU A 39 -16.58 -19.70 -21.52
CA LEU A 39 -17.06 -21.07 -21.33
C LEU A 39 -15.92 -22.06 -21.18
N GLY A 40 -14.75 -21.81 -21.79
CA GLY A 40 -13.53 -22.57 -21.53
C GLY A 40 -13.03 -22.42 -20.09
N GLU A 41 -13.05 -21.21 -19.54
CA GLU A 41 -12.70 -20.94 -18.13
C GLU A 41 -13.70 -21.58 -17.16
N LEU A 42 -15.01 -21.52 -17.47
CA LEU A 42 -16.05 -22.19 -16.69
C LEU A 42 -16.04 -23.70 -16.83
N ALA A 43 -15.71 -24.26 -18.00
CA ALA A 43 -15.49 -25.69 -18.12
C ALA A 43 -14.33 -26.08 -17.20
N ALA A 44 -13.21 -25.36 -17.29
CA ALA A 44 -12.02 -25.57 -16.47
C ALA A 44 -12.29 -25.45 -14.96
N GLN A 45 -13.07 -24.45 -14.56
CA GLN A 45 -13.53 -24.22 -13.19
C GLN A 45 -15.07 -24.11 -13.19
N PRO A 46 -15.80 -25.21 -12.97
CA PRO A 46 -17.27 -25.29 -13.15
C PRO A 46 -18.09 -24.45 -12.18
N VAL A 47 -17.43 -23.59 -11.40
CA VAL A 47 -18.03 -22.62 -10.51
C VAL A 47 -17.23 -21.32 -10.58
N CYS A 48 -17.89 -20.26 -11.01
CA CYS A 48 -17.47 -18.87 -10.86
C CYS A 48 -18.28 -18.21 -9.73
N GLU A 49 -17.60 -17.55 -8.80
CA GLU A 49 -18.23 -16.83 -7.69
C GLU A 49 -17.78 -15.37 -7.70
N LEU A 50 -18.74 -14.46 -7.74
CA LEU A 50 -18.51 -13.02 -7.81
C LEU A 50 -18.99 -12.38 -6.53
N VAL A 51 -18.04 -11.81 -5.77
CA VAL A 51 -18.36 -11.08 -4.55
C VAL A 51 -18.98 -9.74 -4.92
N LEU A 52 -20.20 -9.48 -4.45
CA LEU A 52 -20.92 -8.25 -4.70
C LEU A 52 -20.47 -7.18 -3.71
N CYS A 53 -19.93 -6.09 -4.22
CA CYS A 53 -19.53 -4.92 -3.44
C CYS A 53 -20.36 -3.69 -3.82
N SER A 54 -20.40 -2.69 -2.95
CA SER A 54 -20.91 -1.36 -3.32
C SER A 54 -20.14 -0.80 -4.52
N ARG A 55 -20.71 0.18 -5.21
CA ARG A 55 -20.08 0.87 -6.37
C ARG A 55 -18.63 1.30 -6.10
N ASP A 56 -18.36 1.73 -4.87
CA ASP A 56 -17.05 2.21 -4.44
C ASP A 56 -16.14 1.09 -3.87
N GLY A 57 -16.58 -0.17 -3.89
CA GLY A 57 -15.84 -1.32 -3.33
C GLY A 57 -15.87 -1.40 -1.79
N ASP A 58 -16.47 -0.41 -1.12
CA ASP A 58 -16.39 -0.18 0.32
C ASP A 58 -17.01 -1.27 1.22
N ARG A 59 -18.12 -1.86 0.82
CA ARG A 59 -18.81 -2.90 1.61
C ARG A 59 -19.23 -4.05 0.72
N VAL A 60 -18.93 -5.27 1.17
CA VAL A 60 -19.63 -6.45 0.66
C VAL A 60 -21.07 -6.38 1.16
N LEU A 61 -22.04 -6.42 0.23
CA LEU A 61 -23.44 -6.23 0.57
C LEU A 61 -23.90 -7.38 1.47
N VAL A 62 -24.60 -7.09 2.57
CA VAL A 62 -25.21 -8.10 3.44
C VAL A 62 -26.60 -7.63 3.82
N GLY A 63 -27.61 -8.47 3.59
CA GLY A 63 -28.94 -8.27 4.16
C GLY A 63 -29.07 -8.92 5.55
N GLY A 64 -29.75 -8.24 6.49
CA GLY A 64 -30.10 -8.80 7.81
C GLY A 64 -28.97 -8.86 8.84
N ASN A 65 -29.21 -9.56 9.97
CA ASN A 65 -28.33 -9.66 11.14
C ASN A 65 -27.05 -10.51 10.96
N SER A 66 -26.71 -10.90 9.73
CA SER A 66 -25.62 -11.85 9.42
C SER A 66 -24.24 -11.18 9.42
N ARG A 67 -23.71 -10.82 10.59
CA ARG A 67 -22.31 -10.34 10.71
C ARG A 67 -21.35 -11.43 10.22
N GLY A 68 -20.60 -11.15 9.14
CA GLY A 68 -19.55 -12.03 8.60
C GLY A 68 -19.90 -12.86 7.36
N ALA A 69 -21.01 -12.58 6.68
CA ALA A 69 -21.36 -13.18 5.39
C ALA A 69 -21.00 -12.25 4.21
N VAL A 70 -20.88 -12.82 3.01
CA VAL A 70 -20.67 -12.08 1.76
C VAL A 70 -21.83 -12.35 0.81
N SER A 71 -22.31 -11.33 0.09
CA SER A 71 -23.22 -11.55 -1.04
C SER A 71 -22.39 -11.99 -2.25
N VAL A 72 -22.77 -13.12 -2.83
CA VAL A 72 -22.05 -13.74 -3.95
C VAL A 72 -23.04 -14.06 -5.05
N LEU A 73 -22.73 -13.65 -6.28
CA LEU A 73 -23.35 -14.21 -7.47
C LEU A 73 -22.55 -15.45 -7.88
N ARG A 74 -23.19 -16.62 -7.80
CA ARG A 74 -22.58 -17.89 -8.21
C ARG A 74 -23.10 -18.27 -9.58
N ILE A 75 -22.18 -18.49 -10.51
CA ILE A 75 -22.44 -19.01 -11.86
C ILE A 75 -21.72 -20.35 -11.95
N SER A 76 -22.43 -21.43 -12.24
CA SER A 76 -21.84 -22.76 -12.29
C SER A 76 -22.37 -23.57 -13.45
N LEU A 77 -21.53 -24.44 -13.99
CA LEU A 77 -21.99 -25.53 -14.84
C LEU A 77 -22.60 -26.62 -13.94
N ASP A 78 -23.73 -27.17 -14.37
CA ASP A 78 -24.29 -28.33 -13.69
C ASP A 78 -23.33 -29.51 -13.83
N SER A 79 -22.71 -29.90 -12.71
CA SER A 79 -21.75 -31.00 -12.68
C SER A 79 -22.31 -32.32 -13.22
N SER A 80 -23.64 -32.51 -13.21
CA SER A 80 -24.28 -33.70 -13.76
C SER A 80 -24.27 -33.75 -15.30
N SER A 81 -24.06 -32.60 -15.94
CA SER A 81 -23.96 -32.45 -17.40
C SER A 81 -22.52 -32.50 -17.93
N LEU A 82 -21.51 -32.57 -17.04
CA LEU A 82 -20.12 -32.75 -17.43
C LEU A 82 -19.83 -34.22 -17.78
N PRO A 83 -18.97 -34.51 -18.77
CA PRO A 83 -18.55 -35.88 -19.09
C PRO A 83 -17.98 -36.61 -17.87
N ARG A 84 -18.21 -37.92 -17.73
CA ARG A 84 -17.66 -38.73 -16.61
C ARG A 84 -16.13 -38.75 -16.55
N SER A 85 -15.45 -38.40 -17.65
CA SER A 85 -13.99 -38.25 -17.76
C SER A 85 -13.51 -36.82 -17.47
N TRP A 86 -14.40 -35.92 -17.07
CA TRP A 86 -14.06 -34.54 -16.74
C TRP A 86 -13.44 -34.46 -15.34
N TYR A 87 -12.11 -34.42 -15.27
CA TYR A 87 -11.40 -34.31 -13.99
C TYR A 87 -11.25 -32.88 -13.48
N GLY A 88 -11.67 -31.88 -14.28
CA GLY A 88 -11.32 -30.47 -14.09
C GLY A 88 -9.81 -30.27 -14.24
N PRO A 89 -9.33 -29.32 -15.06
CA PRO A 89 -7.91 -28.99 -15.05
C PRO A 89 -7.49 -28.55 -13.64
N ARG A 90 -6.43 -29.17 -13.11
CA ARG A 90 -5.68 -28.55 -12.01
C ARG A 90 -5.25 -27.16 -12.48
N ALA A 91 -5.14 -26.19 -11.58
CA ALA A 91 -4.58 -24.90 -11.96
C ALA A 91 -3.16 -25.14 -12.51
N THR A 92 -2.99 -24.98 -13.81
CA THR A 92 -1.72 -25.13 -14.51
C THR A 92 -1.28 -23.80 -15.08
N ASP A 93 0.02 -23.66 -15.31
CA ASP A 93 0.57 -22.56 -16.11
C ASP A 93 0.13 -22.68 -17.59
N ALA A 94 0.54 -21.71 -18.40
CA ALA A 94 0.25 -21.67 -19.84
C ALA A 94 0.75 -22.91 -20.62
N ASN A 95 1.67 -23.68 -20.04
CA ASN A 95 2.25 -24.89 -20.64
C ASN A 95 1.64 -26.19 -20.08
N GLY A 96 0.59 -26.10 -19.26
CA GLY A 96 -0.06 -27.27 -18.67
C GLY A 96 0.70 -27.89 -17.49
N LYS A 97 1.74 -27.22 -16.96
CA LYS A 97 2.45 -27.67 -15.76
C LYS A 97 1.70 -27.23 -14.49
N PRO A 98 1.49 -28.11 -13.49
CA PRO A 98 0.94 -27.71 -12.20
C PRO A 98 1.78 -26.62 -11.53
N TYR A 99 1.12 -25.65 -10.91
CA TYR A 99 1.82 -24.68 -10.06
C TYR A 99 2.49 -25.38 -8.88
N GLU A 100 3.70 -24.94 -8.52
CA GLU A 100 4.46 -25.54 -7.42
C GLU A 100 3.81 -25.24 -6.06
N ARG A 101 3.25 -24.03 -5.91
CA ARG A 101 2.54 -23.56 -4.70
C ARG A 101 1.50 -22.50 -5.03
N HIS A 102 0.57 -22.29 -4.11
CA HIS A 102 -0.38 -21.20 -4.09
C HIS A 102 -0.17 -20.30 -2.86
N LEU A 103 0.34 -19.08 -3.06
CA LEU A 103 0.44 -18.05 -2.04
C LEU A 103 -0.74 -17.08 -2.12
N PHE A 104 -1.37 -16.75 -1.00
CA PHE A 104 -2.39 -15.70 -0.91
C PHE A 104 -1.84 -14.52 -0.10
N ILE A 105 -1.62 -13.40 -0.78
CA ILE A 105 -1.12 -12.16 -0.21
C ILE A 105 -2.28 -11.22 0.04
N MET A 106 -2.36 -10.70 1.27
CA MET A 106 -3.41 -9.83 1.76
C MET A 106 -2.76 -8.47 1.99
N THR A 107 -3.04 -7.47 1.16
CA THR A 107 -2.45 -6.14 1.33
C THR A 107 -3.48 -5.04 1.10
N ARG A 108 -3.38 -3.94 1.85
CA ARG A 108 -4.29 -2.79 1.80
C ARG A 108 -3.53 -1.52 2.16
N GLY A 109 -3.99 -0.38 1.65
CA GLY A 109 -3.41 0.92 1.93
C GLY A 109 -3.24 1.77 0.67
N THR A 110 -2.30 2.71 0.75
CA THR A 110 -1.89 3.54 -0.38
C THR A 110 -1.16 2.68 -1.42
N ARG A 111 -0.85 3.26 -2.59
CA ARG A 111 -0.12 2.55 -3.65
C ARG A 111 1.20 1.95 -3.13
N GLY A 112 1.89 2.63 -2.21
CA GLY A 112 3.12 2.15 -1.60
C GLY A 112 2.95 0.88 -0.75
N ASP A 113 1.75 0.62 -0.22
CA ASP A 113 1.44 -0.57 0.58
C ASP A 113 1.11 -1.78 -0.31
N VAL A 114 0.64 -1.55 -1.54
CA VAL A 114 0.21 -2.62 -2.47
C VAL A 114 1.31 -2.99 -3.47
N GLN A 115 1.97 -1.98 -4.05
CA GLN A 115 2.96 -2.12 -5.11
C GLN A 115 4.09 -3.13 -4.81
N PRO A 116 4.72 -3.14 -3.62
CA PRO A 116 5.76 -4.12 -3.29
C PRO A 116 5.29 -5.57 -3.41
N PHE A 117 4.05 -5.86 -3.02
CA PHE A 117 3.52 -7.22 -3.06
C PHE A 117 3.14 -7.66 -4.47
N VAL A 118 2.81 -6.72 -5.37
CA VAL A 118 2.66 -7.01 -6.79
C VAL A 118 3.99 -7.42 -7.40
N ALA A 119 5.05 -6.66 -7.13
CA ALA A 119 6.40 -6.98 -7.59
C ALA A 119 6.88 -8.35 -7.08
N LEU A 120 6.67 -8.62 -5.77
CA LEU A 120 6.97 -9.90 -5.15
C LEU A 120 6.18 -11.05 -5.79
N ALA A 121 4.88 -10.85 -6.05
CA ALA A 121 4.03 -11.86 -6.66
C ALA A 121 4.52 -12.23 -8.07
N CYS A 122 4.87 -11.24 -8.89
CA CYS A 122 5.40 -11.47 -10.23
C CYS A 122 6.74 -12.22 -10.18
N ALA A 123 7.63 -11.87 -9.27
CA ALA A 123 8.91 -12.58 -9.09
C ALA A 123 8.72 -14.03 -8.63
N LEU A 124 7.79 -14.30 -7.70
CA LEU A 124 7.46 -15.67 -7.28
C LEU A 124 6.87 -16.50 -8.42
N ALA A 125 5.98 -15.92 -9.21
CA ALA A 125 5.37 -16.56 -10.38
C ALA A 125 6.44 -16.92 -11.42
N ASN A 126 7.22 -15.95 -11.90
CA ASN A 126 8.22 -16.13 -12.95
C ASN A 126 9.35 -17.08 -12.53
N ASN A 127 9.90 -16.92 -11.32
CA ASN A 127 11.08 -17.66 -10.90
C ASN A 127 10.74 -19.09 -10.47
N PHE A 128 9.62 -19.29 -9.78
CA PHE A 128 9.31 -20.55 -9.10
C PHE A 128 8.05 -21.24 -9.61
N ASN A 129 7.37 -20.73 -10.64
CA ASN A 129 6.09 -21.25 -11.13
C ASN A 129 5.01 -21.32 -10.04
N TRP A 130 4.93 -20.27 -9.21
CA TRP A 130 3.90 -20.16 -8.20
C TRP A 130 2.63 -19.53 -8.75
N ARG A 131 1.50 -19.94 -8.19
CA ARG A 131 0.25 -19.20 -8.26
C ARG A 131 0.22 -18.22 -7.08
N VAL A 132 0.05 -16.93 -7.35
CA VAL A 132 -0.06 -15.91 -6.30
C VAL A 132 -1.41 -15.22 -6.43
N THR A 133 -2.09 -15.03 -5.31
CA THR A 133 -3.33 -14.25 -5.24
C THR A 133 -3.07 -12.98 -4.46
N ILE A 134 -3.34 -11.83 -5.08
CA ILE A 134 -3.29 -10.54 -4.41
C ILE A 134 -4.72 -10.15 -4.05
N CYS A 135 -4.98 -10.10 -2.74
CA CYS A 135 -6.25 -9.65 -2.20
C CYS A 135 -6.10 -8.21 -1.68
N THR A 136 -6.72 -7.26 -2.38
CA THR A 136 -6.65 -5.82 -2.08
C THR A 136 -7.88 -5.07 -2.59
N GLU A 137 -7.88 -3.75 -2.48
CA GLU A 137 -9.01 -2.86 -2.78
C GLU A 137 -9.28 -2.79 -4.28
N LEU A 138 -10.55 -2.63 -4.67
CA LEU A 138 -11.01 -2.73 -6.06
C LEU A 138 -10.25 -1.78 -7.01
N ARG A 139 -9.87 -0.60 -6.53
CA ARG A 139 -9.12 0.41 -7.29
C ARG A 139 -7.77 -0.07 -7.82
N TYR A 140 -7.18 -1.10 -7.20
CA TYR A 140 -5.90 -1.65 -7.64
C TYR A 140 -6.05 -2.82 -8.63
N LYS A 141 -7.27 -3.24 -8.98
CA LYS A 141 -7.51 -4.34 -9.93
C LYS A 141 -6.72 -4.14 -11.23
N SER A 142 -6.96 -3.02 -11.91
CA SER A 142 -6.28 -2.70 -13.18
C SER A 142 -4.76 -2.57 -13.02
N PHE A 143 -4.30 -2.07 -11.87
CA PHE A 143 -2.87 -1.98 -11.56
C PHE A 143 -2.24 -3.36 -11.37
N VAL A 144 -2.90 -4.30 -10.70
CA VAL A 144 -2.43 -5.68 -10.57
C VAL A 144 -2.42 -6.34 -11.95
N GLU A 145 -3.53 -6.28 -12.68
CA GLU A 145 -3.67 -6.95 -13.99
C GLU A 145 -2.61 -6.47 -14.99
N SER A 146 -2.37 -5.16 -15.09
CA SER A 146 -1.39 -4.61 -16.04
C SER A 146 0.06 -5.08 -15.80
N HIS A 147 0.44 -5.34 -14.54
CA HIS A 147 1.79 -5.80 -14.19
C HIS A 147 1.95 -7.32 -14.30
N THR A 148 0.87 -8.04 -14.60
CA THR A 148 0.87 -9.51 -14.73
C THR A 148 0.81 -9.98 -16.18
N ALA A 149 0.59 -9.05 -17.12
CA ALA A 149 0.54 -9.32 -18.56
C ALA A 149 1.87 -9.83 -19.15
N THR A 150 2.99 -9.58 -18.48
CA THR A 150 4.34 -9.94 -18.94
C THR A 150 4.89 -11.21 -18.29
N LEU A 151 4.06 -11.97 -17.56
CA LEU A 151 4.50 -13.21 -16.92
C LEU A 151 4.78 -14.31 -17.95
N GLU A 152 5.97 -14.90 -17.86
CA GLU A 152 6.36 -16.04 -18.69
C GLU A 152 6.03 -17.38 -18.01
N ARG A 153 5.97 -17.38 -16.67
CA ARG A 153 5.72 -18.57 -15.83
C ARG A 153 4.88 -18.20 -14.61
N GLY A 154 4.22 -19.19 -14.03
CA GLY A 154 3.33 -18.98 -12.90
C GLY A 154 2.07 -18.18 -13.26
N ALA A 155 1.35 -17.72 -12.24
CA ALA A 155 0.20 -16.85 -12.43
C ALA A 155 -0.01 -15.94 -11.22
N VAL A 156 -0.47 -14.72 -11.47
CA VAL A 156 -0.89 -13.78 -10.43
C VAL A 156 -2.35 -13.42 -10.69
N GLN A 157 -3.20 -13.56 -9.67
CA GLN A 157 -4.63 -13.26 -9.77
C GLN A 157 -5.08 -12.24 -8.73
N PHE A 158 -6.04 -11.40 -9.08
CA PHE A 158 -6.64 -10.41 -8.19
C PHE A 158 -7.87 -10.97 -7.46
N CYS A 159 -8.05 -10.59 -6.19
CA CYS A 159 -9.29 -10.77 -5.44
C CYS A 159 -9.62 -9.48 -4.69
N VAL A 160 -10.90 -9.11 -4.64
CA VAL A 160 -11.32 -7.90 -3.93
C VAL A 160 -11.36 -8.15 -2.42
N SER A 161 -10.70 -7.31 -1.63
CA SER A 161 -10.79 -7.36 -0.16
C SER A 161 -12.05 -6.67 0.34
N GLY A 162 -12.55 -5.67 -0.39
CA GLY A 162 -13.51 -4.70 0.11
C GLY A 162 -12.81 -3.56 0.87
N GLY A 163 -13.50 -2.41 0.97
CA GLY A 163 -13.01 -1.18 1.59
C GLY A 163 -12.20 -0.26 0.65
N ASP A 164 -12.08 1.02 1.02
CA ASP A 164 -11.21 2.02 0.37
C ASP A 164 -10.46 2.85 1.44
N THR A 165 -9.22 2.45 1.73
CA THR A 165 -8.37 3.09 2.74
C THR A 165 -8.00 4.51 2.33
N GLN A 166 -7.74 4.78 1.04
CA GLN A 166 -7.36 6.11 0.59
C GLN A 166 -8.49 7.12 0.83
N ARG A 167 -9.73 6.80 0.41
CA ARG A 167 -10.89 7.68 0.61
C ARG A 167 -11.12 8.03 2.08
N ARG A 168 -10.82 7.11 3.00
CA ARG A 168 -10.99 7.32 4.44
C ARG A 168 -9.88 8.14 5.06
N VAL A 169 -8.63 7.97 4.61
CA VAL A 169 -7.51 8.88 4.94
C VAL A 169 -7.83 10.32 4.53
N ASP A 170 -8.59 10.49 3.45
CA ASP A 170 -9.00 11.80 2.93
C ASP A 170 -10.16 12.44 3.72
N SER A 171 -10.78 11.71 4.66
CA SER A 171 -11.88 12.22 5.48
C SER A 171 -11.44 13.39 6.37
N LYS A 172 -12.35 14.33 6.65
CA LYS A 172 -12.05 15.51 7.48
C LYS A 172 -11.54 15.14 8.88
N VAL A 173 -12.09 14.07 9.45
CA VAL A 173 -11.70 13.57 10.79
C VAL A 173 -10.32 12.93 10.75
N ALA A 174 -10.03 12.10 9.72
CA ALA A 174 -8.71 11.52 9.55
C ALA A 174 -7.66 12.61 9.33
N ARG A 175 -7.94 13.59 8.47
CA ARG A 175 -7.06 14.76 8.26
C ARG A 175 -6.80 15.55 9.53
N TRP A 176 -7.84 15.88 10.29
CA TRP A 176 -7.70 16.59 11.57
C TRP A 176 -6.80 15.83 12.56
N ALA A 177 -6.96 14.51 12.63
CA ALA A 177 -6.19 13.69 13.55
C ALA A 177 -4.76 13.44 13.03
N ILE A 178 -4.55 13.41 11.71
CA ILE A 178 -3.22 13.35 11.10
C ILE A 178 -2.44 14.63 11.44
N GLN A 179 -3.04 15.81 11.29
CA GLN A 179 -2.40 17.11 11.56
C GLN A 179 -1.97 17.33 13.03
N ARG A 180 -2.23 16.39 13.95
CA ARG A 180 -1.88 16.49 15.37
C ARG A 180 -0.54 15.81 15.67
N ASN A 181 0.39 16.56 16.25
CA ASN A 181 1.74 16.10 16.61
C ASN A 181 1.81 15.28 17.92
N SER A 182 0.88 14.34 18.17
CA SER A 182 0.89 13.54 19.42
C SER A 182 1.01 12.04 19.18
N THR A 183 1.87 11.39 19.99
CA THR A 183 2.05 9.93 19.99
C THR A 183 0.74 9.19 20.30
N SER A 184 -0.16 9.80 21.08
CA SER A 184 -1.47 9.23 21.37
C SER A 184 -2.35 9.17 20.11
N MET A 185 -2.31 10.18 19.23
CA MET A 185 -3.07 10.14 17.98
C MET A 185 -2.50 9.12 16.98
N GLN A 186 -1.18 8.87 17.00
CA GLN A 186 -0.59 7.79 16.21
C GLN A 186 -1.17 6.42 16.60
N HIS A 187 -1.33 6.15 17.90
CA HIS A 187 -1.96 4.91 18.37
C HIS A 187 -3.43 4.82 17.97
N VAL A 188 -4.17 5.93 18.05
CA VAL A 188 -5.58 5.97 17.59
C VAL A 188 -5.67 5.67 16.10
N MET A 189 -4.77 6.23 15.29
CA MET A 189 -4.73 5.98 13.84
C MET A 189 -4.40 4.53 13.51
N MET A 190 -3.38 3.95 14.15
CA MET A 190 -3.07 2.52 13.97
C MET A 190 -4.27 1.64 14.36
N ALA A 191 -4.92 1.93 15.48
CA ALA A 191 -6.11 1.20 15.91
C ALA A 191 -7.29 1.37 14.92
N TYR A 192 -7.45 2.55 14.34
CA TYR A 192 -8.48 2.80 13.34
C TYR A 192 -8.24 1.97 12.07
N SER A 193 -7.01 1.95 11.54
CA SER A 193 -6.62 1.12 10.39
C SER A 193 -6.88 -0.37 10.63
N GLU A 194 -6.70 -0.86 11.86
CA GLU A 194 -7.04 -2.25 12.20
C GLU A 194 -8.55 -2.52 12.21
N VAL A 195 -9.36 -1.57 12.67
CA VAL A 195 -10.83 -1.69 12.58
C VAL A 195 -11.27 -1.79 11.11
N GLU A 196 -10.62 -1.05 10.21
CA GLU A 196 -10.92 -1.14 8.77
C GLU A 196 -10.59 -2.50 8.16
N PHE A 197 -9.58 -3.20 8.68
CA PHE A 197 -9.30 -4.57 8.26
C PHE A 197 -10.49 -5.49 8.58
N PHE A 198 -11.12 -5.32 9.74
CA PHE A 198 -12.23 -6.18 10.17
C PHE A 198 -13.53 -5.96 9.38
N ASP A 199 -13.74 -4.78 8.79
CA ASP A 199 -14.85 -4.55 7.85
C ASP A 199 -14.77 -5.48 6.62
N SER A 200 -13.55 -5.83 6.20
CA SER A 200 -13.24 -6.60 4.98
C SER A 200 -12.91 -8.08 5.24
N GLU A 201 -12.88 -8.48 6.52
CA GLU A 201 -12.50 -9.83 6.97
C GLU A 201 -13.33 -10.94 6.30
N ALA A 202 -14.64 -10.71 6.12
CA ALA A 202 -15.55 -11.71 5.55
C ALA A 202 -15.22 -12.04 4.07
N ALA A 203 -14.90 -11.02 3.27
CA ALA A 203 -14.52 -11.19 1.85
C ALA A 203 -13.23 -11.98 1.71
N ILE A 204 -12.24 -11.58 2.49
CA ILE A 204 -10.94 -12.22 2.57
C ILE A 204 -11.09 -13.70 2.94
N PHE A 205 -11.84 -14.02 4.01
CA PHE A 205 -12.02 -15.41 4.41
C PHE A 205 -12.82 -16.24 3.42
N HIS A 206 -13.81 -15.64 2.76
CA HIS A 206 -14.53 -16.30 1.69
C HIS A 206 -13.56 -16.70 0.57
N HIS A 207 -12.69 -15.79 0.12
CA HIS A 207 -11.68 -16.08 -0.89
C HIS A 207 -10.68 -17.15 -0.44
N VAL A 208 -10.12 -17.06 0.77
CA VAL A 208 -9.19 -18.06 1.30
C VAL A 208 -9.83 -19.45 1.38
N ARG A 209 -11.09 -19.56 1.82
CA ARG A 209 -11.82 -20.84 1.88
C ARG A 209 -12.08 -21.46 0.51
N ARG A 210 -12.42 -20.62 -0.47
CA ARG A 210 -12.68 -21.05 -1.85
C ARG A 210 -11.40 -21.49 -2.53
N LEU A 211 -10.33 -20.72 -2.37
CA LEU A 211 -9.07 -20.90 -3.08
C LEU A 211 -8.13 -21.91 -2.42
N LYS A 212 -8.24 -22.13 -1.11
CA LYS A 212 -7.41 -23.06 -0.31
C LYS A 212 -5.90 -22.91 -0.61
N PRO A 213 -5.33 -21.71 -0.44
CA PRO A 213 -3.91 -21.48 -0.69
C PRO A 213 -3.04 -22.28 0.29
N ASP A 214 -1.83 -22.63 -0.14
CA ASP A 214 -0.85 -23.32 0.70
C ASP A 214 -0.31 -22.40 1.82
N CYS A 215 -0.26 -21.10 1.56
CA CYS A 215 0.29 -20.10 2.48
C CYS A 215 -0.51 -18.79 2.44
N LEU A 216 -0.57 -18.11 3.60
CA LEU A 216 -1.10 -16.76 3.73
C LEU A 216 0.04 -15.78 4.08
N MET A 217 0.08 -14.64 3.40
CA MET A 217 0.99 -13.55 3.70
C MET A 217 0.19 -12.29 4.01
N PHE A 218 0.48 -11.68 5.16
CA PHE A 218 -0.09 -10.41 5.57
C PHE A 218 0.86 -9.29 5.16
N GLY A 219 0.45 -8.46 4.22
CA GLY A 219 1.21 -7.34 3.68
C GLY A 219 1.10 -6.05 4.49
N PHE A 220 0.48 -6.11 5.67
CA PHE A 220 0.37 -5.00 6.62
C PHE A 220 0.64 -5.52 8.03
N THR A 221 1.12 -4.62 8.88
CA THR A 221 1.30 -4.93 10.29
C THR A 221 0.07 -4.48 11.06
N LEU A 222 -0.70 -5.41 11.60
CA LEU A 222 -1.64 -5.07 12.67
C LEU A 222 -0.78 -4.81 13.92
N ALA A 223 -0.72 -3.58 14.39
CA ALA A 223 0.08 -3.16 15.53
C ALA A 223 -0.13 -4.11 16.74
N HIS A 224 -1.37 -4.54 16.99
CA HIS A 224 -1.66 -5.51 18.03
C HIS A 224 -1.12 -6.90 17.73
N VAL A 225 -1.14 -7.36 16.47
CA VAL A 225 -0.56 -8.66 16.08
C VAL A 225 0.97 -8.61 16.16
N ALA A 226 1.63 -7.56 15.69
CA ALA A 226 3.08 -7.43 15.83
C ALA A 226 3.54 -7.41 17.29
N MET A 227 2.78 -6.76 18.18
CA MET A 227 3.06 -6.76 19.62
C MET A 227 2.84 -8.13 20.29
N ILE A 228 1.93 -8.95 19.77
CA ILE A 228 1.62 -10.28 20.30
C ILE A 228 2.51 -11.38 19.69
N VAL A 229 2.86 -11.24 18.42
CA VAL A 229 3.43 -12.30 17.60
C VAL A 229 4.94 -12.20 17.47
N ARG A 230 5.62 -11.13 17.93
CA ARG A 230 7.10 -11.04 17.88
C ARG A 230 7.73 -12.35 18.37
N PRO A 231 8.21 -13.21 17.46
CA PRO A 231 8.67 -14.54 17.83
C PRO A 231 9.96 -14.39 18.62
N ALA A 232 10.12 -15.18 19.68
CA ALA A 232 11.32 -15.16 20.51
C ALA A 232 12.58 -15.57 19.72
N ASP A 233 12.40 -16.20 18.57
CA ASP A 233 13.38 -16.70 17.62
C ASP A 233 13.64 -15.76 16.44
N TRP A 234 13.32 -14.46 16.52
CA TRP A 234 13.93 -13.43 15.64
C TRP A 234 15.43 -13.24 15.97
N SER A 235 16.20 -14.30 15.75
CA SER A 235 17.65 -14.29 15.81
C SER A 235 18.22 -13.74 14.51
N ALA A 236 19.47 -13.25 14.55
CA ALA A 236 20.19 -12.85 13.34
C ALA A 236 20.32 -14.01 12.32
N SER A 237 20.22 -15.27 12.76
CA SER A 237 20.26 -16.47 11.93
C SER A 237 18.94 -16.86 11.26
N SER A 238 17.81 -16.30 11.70
CA SER A 238 16.46 -16.59 11.16
C SER A 238 15.80 -15.36 10.52
N THR A 239 16.45 -14.20 10.61
CA THR A 239 16.02 -12.96 9.97
C THR A 239 16.88 -12.70 8.75
N VAL A 240 16.27 -12.70 7.57
CA VAL A 240 16.95 -12.29 6.35
C VAL A 240 16.56 -10.86 6.05
N LEU A 241 17.55 -9.96 6.09
CA LEU A 241 17.37 -8.58 5.63
C LEU A 241 17.51 -8.57 4.11
N THR A 242 16.43 -8.22 3.43
CA THR A 242 16.41 -8.01 1.99
C THR A 242 16.45 -6.52 1.67
N ASN A 243 16.71 -6.20 0.42
CA ASN A 243 16.65 -4.83 -0.07
C ASN A 243 15.19 -4.43 -0.38
N TYR A 244 14.95 -3.13 -0.63
CA TYR A 244 13.63 -2.61 -0.95
C TYR A 244 13.02 -3.31 -2.17
N ILE A 245 11.72 -3.60 -2.12
CA ILE A 245 10.98 -4.14 -3.26
C ILE A 245 10.35 -2.97 -4.01
N LEU A 246 10.78 -2.78 -5.26
CA LEU A 246 10.37 -1.64 -6.09
C LEU A 246 9.93 -2.15 -7.46
N LEU A 247 8.81 -1.64 -7.99
CA LEU A 247 8.53 -1.83 -9.42
C LEU A 247 9.44 -0.88 -10.19
N ARG A 248 10.35 -1.44 -10.98
CA ARG A 248 11.28 -0.70 -11.84
C ARG A 248 11.29 -1.31 -13.24
N GLY A 249 11.73 -0.53 -14.22
CA GLY A 249 11.98 -1.01 -15.59
C GLY A 249 11.12 -0.29 -16.63
N GLN A 250 10.98 -0.91 -17.80
CA GLN A 250 10.33 -0.31 -18.98
C GLN A 250 8.83 -0.02 -18.82
N THR A 251 8.22 -0.46 -17.73
CA THR A 251 6.82 -0.16 -17.40
C THR A 251 6.65 1.18 -16.70
N VAL A 252 7.73 1.84 -16.28
CA VAL A 252 7.69 3.19 -15.72
C VAL A 252 7.77 4.20 -16.87
N PRO A 253 6.77 5.11 -17.02
CA PRO A 253 6.79 6.10 -18.08
C PRO A 253 7.98 7.05 -17.95
N ASP A 254 8.42 7.60 -19.08
CA ASP A 254 9.41 8.67 -19.10
C ASP A 254 8.87 9.95 -18.42
N LEU A 255 9.77 10.89 -18.12
CA LEU A 255 9.38 12.19 -17.60
C LEU A 255 8.61 12.98 -18.67
N ASP A 256 7.52 13.62 -18.25
CA ASP A 256 6.76 14.54 -19.10
C ASP A 256 7.68 15.60 -19.73
N ALA A 257 7.37 16.01 -20.97
CA ALA A 257 8.19 16.95 -21.72
C ALA A 257 8.39 18.27 -20.96
N ASP A 258 7.31 18.83 -20.40
CA ASP A 258 7.35 20.08 -19.62
C ASP A 258 8.27 19.98 -18.40
N LEU A 259 8.25 18.84 -17.71
CA LEU A 259 9.13 18.59 -16.56
C LEU A 259 10.59 18.46 -17.01
N SER A 260 10.83 17.71 -18.08
CA SER A 260 12.17 17.55 -18.64
C SER A 260 12.76 18.88 -19.09
N ASP A 261 11.97 19.73 -19.74
CA ASP A 261 12.41 21.02 -20.27
C ASP A 261 12.59 22.06 -19.16
N PHE A 262 11.77 22.01 -18.11
CA PHE A 262 11.99 22.80 -16.89
C PHE A 262 13.35 22.48 -16.25
N ILE A 263 13.67 21.19 -16.08
CA ILE A 263 14.95 20.76 -15.50
C ILE A 263 16.11 21.21 -16.39
N LYS A 264 16.05 20.97 -17.70
CA LYS A 264 17.11 21.43 -18.64
C LYS A 264 17.32 22.94 -18.57
N THR A 265 16.23 23.72 -18.54
CA THR A 265 16.29 25.18 -18.46
C THR A 265 16.90 25.64 -17.14
N ALA A 266 16.53 25.02 -16.02
CA ALA A 266 17.11 25.30 -14.72
C ALA A 266 18.62 25.03 -14.70
N ARG A 267 19.05 23.89 -15.26
CA ARG A 267 20.48 23.54 -15.39
C ARG A 267 21.25 24.51 -16.28
N ALA A 268 20.68 24.92 -17.40
CA ALA A 268 21.30 25.91 -18.30
C ALA A 268 21.52 27.27 -17.62
N ARG A 269 20.69 27.61 -16.62
CA ARG A 269 20.82 28.82 -15.80
C ARG A 269 21.71 28.62 -14.56
N ASN A 270 22.34 27.45 -14.42
CA ASN A 270 23.10 27.04 -13.24
C ASN A 270 22.28 27.05 -11.93
N ASN A 271 20.96 26.86 -12.03
CA ASN A 271 20.11 26.73 -10.85
C ASN A 271 20.26 25.34 -10.24
N LYS A 272 20.22 25.26 -8.90
CA LYS A 272 20.05 23.99 -8.18
C LYS A 272 18.58 23.57 -8.25
N VAL A 273 18.31 22.33 -8.64
CA VAL A 273 16.95 21.79 -8.76
C VAL A 273 16.57 21.09 -7.45
N ILE A 274 15.50 21.55 -6.80
CA ILE A 274 15.01 21.00 -5.53
C ILE A 274 13.62 20.42 -5.74
N ILE A 275 13.37 19.23 -5.17
CA ILE A 275 12.05 18.62 -5.20
C ILE A 275 11.35 18.79 -3.86
N LEU A 276 10.05 19.10 -3.91
CA LEU A 276 9.12 18.95 -2.78
C LEU A 276 8.17 17.78 -3.09
N ALA A 277 8.41 16.61 -2.51
CA ALA A 277 7.68 15.36 -2.76
C ALA A 277 6.80 14.94 -1.58
N PHE A 278 5.60 15.52 -1.50
CA PHE A 278 4.64 15.23 -0.42
C PHE A 278 3.60 14.16 -0.79
N SER A 279 3.48 13.80 -2.08
CA SER A 279 2.72 12.64 -2.56
C SER A 279 1.29 12.59 -1.99
N SER A 280 0.83 11.42 -1.54
CA SER A 280 -0.50 11.16 -0.97
C SER A 280 -0.67 11.60 0.49
N MET A 281 0.33 12.23 1.12
CA MET A 281 0.20 12.70 2.50
C MET A 281 -0.56 14.03 2.57
N PRO A 282 -1.38 14.26 3.60
CA PRO A 282 -2.22 15.46 3.72
C PRO A 282 -1.40 16.66 4.22
N VAL A 283 -0.40 17.07 3.45
CA VAL A 283 0.28 18.35 3.64
C VAL A 283 -0.53 19.43 2.94
N GLU A 284 -0.82 20.52 3.65
CA GLU A 284 -1.62 21.61 3.11
C GLU A 284 -0.92 22.29 1.94
N ARG A 285 -1.66 22.51 0.85
CA ARG A 285 -1.18 23.21 -0.35
C ARG A 285 -0.50 24.54 -0.01
N ALA A 286 -1.12 25.37 0.82
CA ALA A 286 -0.58 26.66 1.23
C ALA A 286 0.82 26.54 1.86
N LYS A 287 1.07 25.47 2.62
CA LYS A 287 2.36 25.23 3.26
C LYS A 287 3.43 24.76 2.26
N ILE A 288 3.04 23.95 1.27
CA ILE A 288 3.94 23.56 0.16
C ILE A 288 4.36 24.81 -0.64
N LEU A 289 3.41 25.69 -0.95
CA LEU A 289 3.66 26.93 -1.70
C LEU A 289 4.51 27.91 -0.90
N GLU A 290 4.28 28.04 0.40
CA GLU A 290 5.10 28.87 1.30
C GLU A 290 6.55 28.43 1.29
N VAL A 291 6.81 27.13 1.47
CA VAL A 291 8.18 26.58 1.41
C VAL A 291 8.80 26.84 0.04
N ALA A 292 8.07 26.60 -1.06
CA ALA A 292 8.60 26.82 -2.40
C ALA A 292 9.00 28.30 -2.65
N ASP A 293 8.16 29.26 -2.25
CA ASP A 293 8.44 30.69 -2.37
C ASP A 293 9.62 31.12 -1.49
N LEU A 294 9.70 30.64 -0.25
CA LEU A 294 10.82 30.90 0.66
C LEU A 294 12.15 30.43 0.06
N LEU A 295 12.19 29.19 -0.45
CA LEU A 295 13.40 28.65 -1.06
C LEU A 295 13.84 29.46 -2.29
N VAL A 296 12.91 29.80 -3.20
CA VAL A 296 13.24 30.59 -4.39
C VAL A 296 13.67 32.02 -4.04
N SER A 297 13.11 32.60 -2.98
CA SER A 297 13.32 34.01 -2.64
C SER A 297 14.50 34.25 -1.70
N GLN A 298 14.92 33.27 -0.92
CA GLN A 298 15.86 33.48 0.20
C GLN A 298 17.07 32.55 0.22
N CYS A 299 17.10 31.47 -0.58
CA CYS A 299 18.32 30.67 -0.67
C CYS A 299 19.47 31.49 -1.25
N SER A 300 20.67 31.24 -0.73
CA SER A 300 21.91 31.84 -1.20
C SER A 300 22.27 31.36 -2.62
N HIS A 301 21.83 30.14 -2.96
CA HIS A 301 21.92 29.59 -4.30
C HIS A 301 20.65 29.89 -5.11
N GLU A 302 20.82 30.12 -6.41
CA GLU A 302 19.70 30.16 -7.34
C GLU A 302 19.03 28.77 -7.42
N VAL A 303 17.78 28.65 -6.96
CA VAL A 303 17.05 27.38 -6.93
C VAL A 303 15.83 27.35 -7.87
N ALA A 304 15.62 26.20 -8.50
CA ALA A 304 14.40 25.88 -9.23
C ALA A 304 13.65 24.76 -8.49
N ILE A 305 12.35 24.94 -8.24
CA ILE A 305 11.56 24.02 -7.43
C ILE A 305 10.62 23.20 -8.31
N VAL A 306 10.64 21.89 -8.13
CA VAL A 306 9.58 20.98 -8.62
C VAL A 306 8.74 20.55 -7.43
N ALA A 307 7.50 21.02 -7.36
CA ALA A 307 6.57 20.70 -6.28
C ALA A 307 5.57 19.61 -6.72
N LEU A 308 5.72 18.40 -6.17
CA LEU A 308 4.82 17.27 -6.39
C LEU A 308 3.73 17.29 -5.31
N MET A 309 2.56 17.81 -5.67
CA MET A 309 1.48 18.14 -4.75
C MET A 309 0.60 16.93 -4.38
N GLY A 310 0.56 15.90 -5.21
CA GLY A 310 -0.36 14.78 -5.04
C GLY A 310 -1.83 15.16 -5.23
N ASP A 311 -2.70 14.16 -5.10
CA ASP A 311 -4.14 14.32 -5.36
C ASP A 311 -4.84 15.33 -4.44
N HIS A 312 -4.27 15.57 -3.24
CA HIS A 312 -4.90 16.40 -2.20
C HIS A 312 -4.64 17.89 -2.35
N ALA A 313 -3.45 18.25 -2.84
CA ALA A 313 -3.04 19.64 -2.98
C ALA A 313 -3.02 20.10 -4.45
N PHE A 314 -3.19 19.19 -5.40
CA PHE A 314 -3.28 19.53 -6.81
C PHE A 314 -4.72 19.88 -7.21
N HIS A 315 -4.93 21.11 -7.68
CA HIS A 315 -6.20 21.55 -8.25
C HIS A 315 -6.10 21.59 -9.78
N PRO A 316 -6.95 20.84 -10.53
CA PRO A 316 -6.94 20.86 -11.99
C PRO A 316 -7.22 22.25 -12.57
N GLU A 317 -7.99 23.06 -11.84
CA GLU A 317 -8.34 24.43 -12.21
C GLU A 317 -7.18 25.41 -12.03
N GLY A 318 -6.02 24.95 -11.56
CA GLY A 318 -4.78 25.70 -11.51
C GLY A 318 -4.61 26.54 -10.23
N PHE A 319 -4.04 27.73 -10.39
CA PHE A 319 -3.77 28.70 -9.32
C PHE A 319 -4.63 29.95 -9.55
N SER A 320 -5.23 30.46 -8.48
CA SER A 320 -6.03 31.69 -8.51
C SER A 320 -5.16 32.93 -8.46
N HIS A 321 -5.51 33.94 -9.26
CA HIS A 321 -4.91 35.28 -9.15
C HIS A 321 -5.41 36.07 -7.94
N ASP A 322 -6.51 35.66 -7.30
CA ASP A 322 -7.13 36.39 -6.18
C ASP A 322 -6.44 36.12 -4.85
N CYS A 323 -5.77 34.96 -4.72
CA CYS A 323 -4.95 34.64 -3.57
C CYS A 323 -3.53 35.21 -3.76
N PRO A 324 -3.02 36.10 -2.87
CA PRO A 324 -1.69 36.69 -3.02
C PRO A 324 -0.56 35.67 -3.12
N GLN A 325 -0.64 34.59 -2.34
CA GLN A 325 0.35 33.51 -2.37
C GLN A 325 0.33 32.77 -3.71
N GLU A 326 -0.84 32.45 -4.24
CA GLU A 326 -0.93 31.75 -5.52
C GLU A 326 -0.53 32.64 -6.70
N ARG A 327 -0.84 33.95 -6.66
CA ARG A 327 -0.34 34.94 -7.61
C ARG A 327 1.18 34.99 -7.63
N ARG A 328 1.83 35.01 -6.46
CA ARG A 328 3.29 34.95 -6.33
C ARG A 328 3.86 33.69 -6.98
N ILE A 329 3.23 32.53 -6.76
CA ILE A 329 3.64 31.27 -7.37
C ILE A 329 3.50 31.31 -8.89
N LEU A 330 2.41 31.89 -9.43
CA LEU A 330 2.24 32.07 -10.88
C LEU A 330 3.35 32.94 -11.49
N GLU A 331 3.74 34.03 -10.82
CA GLU A 331 4.86 34.87 -11.27
C GLU A 331 6.19 34.12 -11.30
N LEU A 332 6.46 33.29 -10.28
CA LEU A 332 7.66 32.46 -10.22
C LEU A 332 7.63 31.33 -11.26
N ALA A 333 6.46 30.75 -11.52
CA ALA A 333 6.26 29.75 -12.56
C ALA A 333 6.51 30.34 -13.95
N ALA A 334 5.99 31.54 -14.23
CA ALA A 334 6.24 32.25 -15.50
C ALA A 334 7.73 32.56 -15.73
N LYS A 335 8.51 32.72 -14.66
CA LYS A 335 9.98 32.87 -14.72
C LYS A 335 10.73 31.54 -14.85
N GLY A 336 10.03 30.41 -14.84
CA GLY A 336 10.63 29.07 -14.85
C GLY A 336 11.37 28.76 -13.55
N ARG A 337 10.89 29.25 -12.40
CA ARG A 337 11.48 29.01 -11.08
C ARG A 337 10.73 27.96 -10.26
N ILE A 338 9.44 27.78 -10.51
CA ILE A 338 8.61 26.79 -9.84
C ILE A 338 7.79 26.03 -10.88
N LEU A 339 7.79 24.70 -10.79
CA LEU A 339 6.89 23.83 -11.54
C LEU A 339 6.09 22.98 -10.55
N CYS A 340 4.75 23.08 -10.62
CA CYS A 340 3.84 22.36 -9.74
C CYS A 340 3.16 21.25 -10.52
N LEU A 341 3.31 20.00 -10.07
CA LEU A 341 2.76 18.82 -10.73
C LEU A 341 1.93 17.98 -9.77
N ARG A 342 1.00 17.21 -10.32
CA ARG A 342 0.25 16.21 -9.56
C ARG A 342 1.17 15.10 -9.05
N GLY A 343 2.07 14.60 -9.90
CA GLY A 343 3.02 13.54 -9.57
C GLY A 343 4.01 13.33 -10.71
N ALA A 344 5.01 12.47 -10.49
CA ALA A 344 6.03 12.12 -11.47
C ALA A 344 6.69 10.77 -11.08
N PRO A 345 7.29 10.02 -12.03
CA PRO A 345 8.04 8.80 -11.72
C PRO A 345 9.33 9.13 -10.95
N TYR A 346 9.42 8.68 -9.69
CA TYR A 346 10.51 9.06 -8.76
C TYR A 346 11.88 8.52 -9.17
N ASP A 347 11.93 7.29 -9.66
CA ASP A 347 13.16 6.63 -10.11
C ASP A 347 13.87 7.39 -11.24
N ARG A 348 13.11 8.08 -12.09
CA ARG A 348 13.62 8.96 -13.14
C ARG A 348 13.89 10.36 -12.63
N LEU A 349 12.91 10.97 -11.97
CA LEU A 349 12.96 12.37 -11.58
C LEU A 349 14.05 12.63 -10.52
N PHE A 350 14.18 11.76 -9.51
CA PHE A 350 15.07 12.03 -8.37
C PHE A 350 16.55 11.95 -8.76
N ALA A 351 16.89 11.27 -9.85
CA ALA A 351 18.25 11.22 -10.38
C ALA A 351 18.70 12.56 -11.00
N GLU A 352 17.77 13.46 -11.33
CA GLU A 352 18.03 14.69 -12.08
C GLU A 352 18.15 15.95 -11.18
N VAL A 353 18.08 15.80 -9.85
CA VAL A 353 17.97 16.93 -8.90
C VAL A 353 19.14 17.03 -7.93
N ASP A 354 19.21 18.12 -7.17
CA ASP A 354 20.30 18.38 -6.20
C ASP A 354 19.93 18.08 -4.75
N ALA A 355 18.65 18.15 -4.40
CA ALA A 355 18.16 17.78 -3.07
C ALA A 355 16.66 17.44 -3.12
N ILE A 356 16.23 16.58 -2.20
CA ILE A 356 14.83 16.13 -2.14
C ILE A 356 14.26 16.42 -0.75
N VAL A 357 13.20 17.21 -0.70
CA VAL A 357 12.33 17.35 0.46
C VAL A 357 11.19 16.36 0.33
N THR A 358 11.02 15.47 1.30
CA THR A 358 10.01 14.40 1.25
C THR A 358 9.29 14.23 2.57
N HIS A 359 8.09 13.67 2.52
CA HIS A 359 7.29 13.34 3.70
C HIS A 359 7.86 12.20 4.56
N GLY A 360 8.83 11.43 4.04
CA GLY A 360 9.50 10.34 4.77
C GLY A 360 8.80 8.99 4.74
N GLY A 361 7.79 8.77 3.88
CA GLY A 361 7.22 7.43 3.71
C GLY A 361 8.26 6.44 3.18
N MET A 362 8.16 5.15 3.57
CA MET A 362 9.14 4.12 3.19
C MET A 362 9.48 4.13 1.71
N GLY A 363 8.48 4.04 0.83
CA GLY A 363 8.70 3.92 -0.63
C GLY A 363 9.31 5.17 -1.26
N ALA A 364 8.92 6.36 -0.80
CA ALA A 364 9.53 7.61 -1.27
C ALA A 364 10.97 7.74 -0.77
N THR A 365 11.21 7.39 0.50
CA THR A 365 12.54 7.45 1.10
C THR A 365 13.48 6.47 0.41
N SER A 366 13.04 5.24 0.10
CA SER A 366 13.89 4.27 -0.61
C SER A 366 14.37 4.81 -1.96
N GLU A 367 13.49 5.45 -2.73
CA GLU A 367 13.88 6.10 -4.01
C GLU A 367 14.85 7.28 -3.78
N CYS A 368 14.65 8.06 -2.72
CA CYS A 368 15.59 9.13 -2.35
C CYS A 368 17.00 8.58 -2.03
N LEU A 369 17.09 7.46 -1.31
CA LEU A 369 18.38 6.83 -0.97
C LEU A 369 19.14 6.36 -2.22
N LEU A 370 18.43 5.99 -3.28
CA LEU A 370 19.02 5.55 -4.55
C LEU A 370 19.41 6.71 -5.46
N ALA A 371 18.73 7.84 -5.34
CA ALA A 371 19.05 9.05 -6.08
C ALA A 371 20.47 9.56 -5.76
N GLY A 372 20.94 9.36 -4.52
CA GLY A 372 22.29 9.75 -4.12
C GLY A 372 22.45 11.24 -3.91
N VAL A 373 21.36 11.91 -3.51
CA VAL A 373 21.29 13.33 -3.20
C VAL A 373 20.82 13.53 -1.76
N PRO A 374 21.10 14.68 -1.12
CA PRO A 374 20.59 14.99 0.21
C PRO A 374 19.08 14.80 0.34
N VAL A 375 18.65 14.21 1.46
CA VAL A 375 17.26 13.84 1.74
C VAL A 375 16.77 14.58 2.98
N ILE A 376 15.86 15.52 2.79
CA ILE A 376 15.27 16.35 3.83
C ILE A 376 13.88 15.78 4.15
N VAL A 377 13.78 15.04 5.25
CA VAL A 377 12.49 14.50 5.69
C VAL A 377 11.75 15.51 6.55
N THR A 378 10.57 15.92 6.08
CA THR A 378 9.64 16.81 6.79
C THR A 378 8.21 16.29 6.58
N GLY A 379 7.18 17.06 6.91
CA GLY A 379 5.78 16.63 6.80
C GLY A 379 5.14 16.46 8.17
N VAL A 380 4.09 15.64 8.23
CA VAL A 380 3.35 15.42 9.48
C VAL A 380 4.10 14.47 10.43
N LEU A 381 5.09 13.74 9.90
CA LEU A 381 5.96 12.86 10.67
C LEU A 381 5.17 11.82 11.47
N LEU A 382 4.26 11.12 10.79
CA LEU A 382 3.47 10.02 11.36
C LEU A 382 3.99 8.66 10.92
N PHE A 383 3.57 7.61 11.62
CA PHE A 383 3.96 6.22 11.35
C PHE A 383 5.50 6.07 11.26
N ASP A 384 5.99 5.54 10.16
CA ASP A 384 7.40 5.28 9.88
C ASP A 384 8.19 6.52 9.43
N GLN A 385 7.53 7.66 9.17
CA GLN A 385 8.18 8.87 8.64
C GLN A 385 9.28 9.42 9.56
N ARG A 386 9.04 9.43 10.88
CA ARG A 386 10.08 9.86 11.85
C ARG A 386 11.25 8.90 11.87
N PHE A 387 10.95 7.61 11.78
CA PHE A 387 11.99 6.60 11.76
C PHE A 387 12.88 6.81 10.54
N TRP A 388 12.30 6.92 9.34
CA TRP A 388 13.04 7.13 8.10
C TRP A 388 13.80 8.46 8.08
N GLY A 389 13.19 9.55 8.55
CA GLY A 389 13.88 10.83 8.70
C GLY A 389 15.08 10.75 9.64
N ARG A 390 14.93 10.08 10.79
CA ARG A 390 16.05 9.85 11.71
C ARG A 390 17.12 8.94 11.08
N ARG A 391 16.74 7.92 10.31
CA ARG A 391 17.71 7.08 9.59
C ARG A 391 18.51 7.90 8.57
N CYS A 392 17.88 8.80 7.82
CA CYS A 392 18.58 9.71 6.91
C CYS A 392 19.57 10.62 7.66
N HIS A 393 19.16 11.19 8.80
CA HIS A 393 20.04 11.97 9.66
C HIS A 393 21.23 11.16 10.17
N ASP A 394 20.99 9.97 10.73
CA ASP A 394 22.03 9.11 11.32
C ASP A 394 23.02 8.61 10.26
N LEU A 395 22.58 8.49 8.99
CA LEU A 395 23.42 8.17 7.85
C LEU A 395 24.18 9.40 7.32
N GLY A 396 23.93 10.58 7.87
CA GLY A 396 24.58 11.83 7.48
C GLY A 396 24.21 12.30 6.08
N ILE A 397 22.98 11.99 5.60
CA ILE A 397 22.51 12.37 4.26
C ILE A 397 21.45 13.47 4.28
N GLY A 398 21.17 14.04 5.46
CA GLY A 398 20.16 15.09 5.65
C GLY A 398 20.06 15.54 7.11
N PRO A 399 19.20 16.54 7.38
CA PRO A 399 18.99 17.04 8.73
C PRO A 399 18.16 16.07 9.58
N TYR A 400 18.11 16.31 10.89
CA TYR A 400 17.12 15.69 11.76
C TYR A 400 15.71 16.09 11.30
N PRO A 401 14.71 15.18 11.27
CA PRO A 401 13.40 15.49 10.71
C PRO A 401 12.67 16.58 11.50
N VAL A 402 12.11 17.55 10.76
CA VAL A 402 11.38 18.69 11.31
C VAL A 402 9.92 18.58 10.91
N HIS A 403 8.99 18.89 11.82
CA HIS A 403 7.57 18.87 11.49
C HIS A 403 7.23 20.00 10.51
N ILE A 404 6.28 19.79 9.61
CA ILE A 404 5.96 20.74 8.54
C ILE A 404 5.52 22.12 9.03
N SER A 405 4.95 22.20 10.25
CA SER A 405 4.60 23.48 10.88
C SER A 405 5.83 24.33 11.20
N ASP A 406 6.94 23.70 11.56
CA ASP A 406 8.19 24.37 11.95
C ASP A 406 9.18 24.42 10.78
N PHE A 407 8.96 23.66 9.70
CA PHE A 407 9.88 23.59 8.58
C PHE A 407 10.13 24.91 7.84
N PRO A 408 9.13 25.80 7.62
CA PRO A 408 9.36 27.09 6.95
C PRO A 408 10.42 27.98 7.62
N SER A 409 10.60 27.88 8.94
CA SER A 409 11.59 28.71 9.66
C SER A 409 13.03 28.23 9.49
N VAL A 410 13.23 27.00 8.99
CA VAL A 410 14.55 26.36 8.85
C VAL A 410 14.84 25.87 7.43
N CYS A 411 13.86 25.91 6.52
CA CYS A 411 13.99 25.26 5.21
C CYS A 411 15.10 25.88 4.35
N VAL A 412 15.29 27.20 4.42
CA VAL A 412 16.31 27.92 3.65
C VAL A 412 17.73 27.48 4.08
N GLU A 413 18.03 27.55 5.38
CA GLU A 413 19.33 27.13 5.93
C GLU A 413 19.64 25.67 5.59
N ILE A 414 18.64 24.80 5.74
CA ILE A 414 18.79 23.36 5.45
C ILE A 414 19.10 23.14 3.96
N ILE A 415 18.39 23.81 3.05
CA ILE A 415 18.59 23.62 1.62
C ILE A 415 19.91 24.23 1.15
N ASP A 416 20.30 25.41 1.62
CA ASP A 416 21.61 25.99 1.31
C ASP A 416 22.74 25.06 1.73
N ARG A 417 22.66 24.48 2.94
CA ARG A 417 23.61 23.47 3.39
C ARG A 417 23.57 22.20 2.55
N ALA A 418 22.40 21.76 2.08
CA ALA A 418 22.27 20.56 1.28
C ALA A 418 22.94 20.70 -0.10
N VAL A 419 22.81 21.87 -0.74
CA VAL A 419 23.29 22.09 -2.12
C VAL A 419 24.67 22.74 -2.22
N ALA A 420 25.25 23.16 -1.10
CA ALA A 420 26.61 23.65 -1.01
C ALA A 420 27.62 22.65 -1.58
N ASP A 421 28.68 23.15 -2.21
CA ASP A 421 29.67 22.31 -2.89
C ASP A 421 30.51 21.47 -1.91
N ASP A 422 30.68 21.93 -0.68
CA ASP A 422 31.37 21.25 0.42
C ASP A 422 30.41 20.44 1.33
N SER A 423 29.15 20.27 0.92
CA SER A 423 28.15 19.57 1.73
C SER A 423 28.52 18.10 1.94
N SER A 424 28.84 17.75 3.19
CA SER A 424 29.04 16.35 3.62
C SER A 424 27.84 15.46 3.31
N TRP A 425 26.60 16.00 3.34
CA TRP A 425 25.39 15.24 3.01
C TRP A 425 25.40 14.74 1.57
N ARG A 426 25.90 15.55 0.63
CA ARG A 426 25.98 15.18 -0.79
C ARG A 426 26.98 14.06 -1.03
N GLY A 427 28.14 14.10 -0.36
CA GLY A 427 29.14 13.02 -0.42
C GLY A 427 28.58 11.71 0.15
N ASN A 428 28.04 11.76 1.37
CA ASN A 428 27.47 10.60 2.05
C ASN A 428 26.31 9.97 1.26
N ALA A 429 25.44 10.80 0.65
CA ALA A 429 24.33 10.32 -0.14
C ALA A 429 24.79 9.57 -1.39
N LYS A 430 25.79 10.10 -2.11
CA LYS A 430 26.40 9.43 -3.28
C LYS A 430 27.02 8.09 -2.90
N ASP A 431 27.81 8.06 -1.83
CA ASP A 431 28.48 6.84 -1.36
C ASP A 431 27.46 5.78 -0.93
N LEU A 432 26.41 6.19 -0.22
CA LEU A 432 25.32 5.30 0.18
C LEU A 432 24.58 4.75 -1.03
N ALA A 433 24.20 5.60 -1.98
CA ALA A 433 23.51 5.19 -3.20
C ALA A 433 24.36 4.21 -4.02
N HIS A 434 25.66 4.43 -4.11
CA HIS A 434 26.59 3.51 -4.77
C HIS A 434 26.58 2.14 -4.11
N ARG A 435 26.70 2.06 -2.77
CA ARG A 435 26.64 0.79 -2.03
C ARG A 435 25.30 0.07 -2.22
N ILE A 436 24.18 0.79 -2.18
CA ILE A 436 22.86 0.21 -2.39
C ILE A 436 22.73 -0.32 -3.82
N LYS A 437 23.11 0.46 -4.84
CA LYS A 437 23.03 0.07 -6.25
C LYS A 437 23.93 -1.13 -6.56
N ASP A 438 25.13 -1.18 -6.00
CA ASP A 438 26.04 -2.33 -6.14
C ASP A 438 25.39 -3.61 -5.57
N SER A 439 24.76 -3.53 -4.40
CA SER A 439 24.00 -4.66 -3.83
C SER A 439 22.79 -5.10 -4.65
N LEU A 440 22.28 -4.22 -5.53
CA LEU A 440 21.13 -4.46 -6.42
C LEU A 440 21.52 -4.80 -7.86
N ARG A 441 22.82 -4.89 -8.18
CA ARG A 441 23.30 -5.00 -9.58
C ARG A 441 22.65 -6.15 -10.36
N ASN A 442 22.42 -7.28 -9.71
CA ASN A 442 21.81 -8.48 -10.33
C ASN A 442 20.29 -8.57 -10.11
N ASP A 443 19.71 -7.66 -9.30
CA ASP A 443 18.28 -7.59 -9.02
C ASP A 443 17.86 -6.13 -8.77
N PRO A 444 17.77 -5.28 -9.81
CA PRO A 444 17.53 -3.85 -9.64
C PRO A 444 16.19 -3.51 -8.96
N SER A 445 15.22 -4.42 -9.04
CA SER A 445 13.91 -4.28 -8.39
C SER A 445 13.89 -4.75 -6.94
N GLY A 446 14.94 -5.47 -6.50
CA GLY A 446 14.99 -6.20 -5.23
C GLY A 446 14.00 -7.37 -5.13
N SER A 447 13.20 -7.63 -6.16
CA SER A 447 12.07 -8.56 -6.08
C SER A 447 12.51 -10.02 -6.13
N ASN A 448 13.61 -10.34 -6.83
CA ASN A 448 14.10 -11.71 -6.96
C ASN A 448 14.69 -12.23 -5.66
N LEU A 449 15.51 -11.42 -4.97
CA LEU A 449 16.06 -11.79 -3.67
C LEU A 449 14.95 -11.97 -2.64
N ASN A 450 13.96 -11.06 -2.63
CA ASN A 450 12.80 -11.18 -1.76
C ASN A 450 11.97 -12.44 -2.06
N ALA A 451 11.71 -12.74 -3.33
CA ALA A 451 11.01 -13.97 -3.74
C ALA A 451 11.78 -15.23 -3.32
N ALA A 452 13.11 -15.25 -3.49
CA ALA A 452 13.95 -16.36 -3.05
C ALA A 452 13.90 -16.55 -1.53
N CYS A 453 13.89 -15.46 -0.76
CA CYS A 453 13.74 -15.50 0.69
C CYS A 453 12.38 -16.07 1.08
N VAL A 454 11.28 -15.61 0.47
CA VAL A 454 9.93 -16.13 0.73
C VAL A 454 9.83 -17.61 0.35
N HIS A 455 10.38 -18.01 -0.80
CA HIS A 455 10.41 -19.41 -1.23
C HIS A 455 11.18 -20.30 -0.23
N ALA A 456 12.31 -19.82 0.27
CA ALA A 456 13.06 -20.52 1.32
C ALA A 456 12.28 -20.58 2.63
N MET A 457 11.71 -19.46 3.09
CA MET A 457 10.92 -19.39 4.32
C MET A 457 9.76 -20.38 4.27
N VAL A 458 9.02 -20.46 3.16
CA VAL A 458 7.89 -21.38 3.00
C VAL A 458 8.34 -22.85 2.99
N ARG A 459 9.55 -23.18 2.50
CA ARG A 459 10.09 -24.55 2.59
C ARG A 459 10.36 -24.98 4.03
N TYR A 460 10.76 -24.06 4.89
CA TYR A 460 11.15 -24.34 6.27
C TYR A 460 10.11 -23.90 7.31
N ALA A 461 9.02 -23.26 6.87
CA ALA A 461 7.96 -22.81 7.75
C ALA A 461 7.34 -24.04 8.42
N PRO A 462 7.36 -24.14 9.77
CA PRO A 462 6.70 -25.23 10.45
C PRO A 462 5.21 -25.17 10.12
N VAL A 463 4.67 -26.28 9.61
CA VAL A 463 3.22 -26.44 9.43
C VAL A 463 2.61 -26.43 10.82
N PHE A 464 2.02 -25.30 11.20
CA PHE A 464 1.28 -25.21 12.45
C PHE A 464 -0.06 -25.94 12.28
N SER A 465 -0.07 -27.25 12.55
CA SER A 465 -1.31 -28.01 12.68
C SER A 465 -1.95 -27.69 14.04
N HIS A 466 -3.14 -27.12 14.05
CA HIS A 466 -3.89 -26.96 15.28
C HIS A 466 -4.69 -28.22 15.55
N ASP A 467 -4.31 -28.94 16.60
CA ASP A 467 -5.17 -29.96 17.18
C ASP A 467 -6.41 -29.26 17.75
N GLY A 468 -7.54 -29.43 17.07
CA GLY A 468 -8.84 -28.89 17.44
C GLY A 468 -9.34 -29.32 18.84
N SER A 469 -8.62 -30.20 19.54
CA SER A 469 -8.92 -30.63 20.91
C SER A 469 -8.64 -29.57 22.00
N ARG A 470 -7.77 -28.58 21.74
CA ARG A 470 -7.43 -27.54 22.72
C ARG A 470 -8.10 -26.21 22.38
N SER A 471 -9.13 -25.85 23.13
CA SER A 471 -9.70 -24.50 23.13
C SER A 471 -8.60 -23.45 23.38
N MET A 472 -8.27 -22.65 22.36
CA MET A 472 -7.28 -21.56 22.44
C MET A 472 -7.60 -20.53 23.51
N TYR A 473 -8.87 -20.44 23.92
CA TYR A 473 -9.29 -19.63 25.05
C TYR A 473 -8.51 -19.97 26.33
N LYS A 474 -8.10 -21.24 26.52
CA LYS A 474 -7.33 -21.70 27.67
C LYS A 474 -5.83 -21.31 27.56
N PHE A 475 -5.26 -21.34 26.36
CA PHE A 475 -3.85 -20.99 26.12
C PHE A 475 -3.53 -19.50 26.36
N TYR A 476 -4.44 -18.60 25.99
CA TYR A 476 -4.27 -17.16 26.21
C TYR A 476 -4.68 -16.68 27.60
N ARG A 477 -5.65 -17.33 28.24
CA ARG A 477 -6.05 -17.01 29.61
C ARG A 477 -4.92 -17.25 30.63
N ASP A 478 -4.06 -18.23 30.35
CA ASP A 478 -3.01 -18.63 31.29
C ASP A 478 -1.73 -17.77 31.17
N ARG A 479 -1.59 -16.92 30.13
CA ARG A 479 -0.57 -15.86 30.05
C ARG A 479 -1.17 -14.53 30.50
N ARG A 480 -1.15 -14.26 31.82
CA ARG A 480 -1.50 -12.94 32.37
C ARG A 480 -0.56 -11.86 31.81
N VAL A 481 -1.12 -10.72 31.40
CA VAL A 481 -0.35 -9.49 31.15
C VAL A 481 0.44 -9.15 32.43
N PRO A 482 1.77 -8.93 32.37
CA PRO A 482 2.57 -8.62 33.55
C PRO A 482 2.04 -7.39 34.30
N GLY A 483 1.92 -7.47 35.62
CA GLY A 483 1.38 -6.39 36.46
C GLY A 483 2.10 -5.04 36.31
N SER A 484 3.36 -5.06 35.88
CA SER A 484 4.17 -3.87 35.58
C SER A 484 3.63 -3.02 34.42
N MET A 485 2.88 -3.61 33.49
CA MET A 485 2.28 -2.89 32.35
C MET A 485 1.00 -2.16 32.75
N ARG A 486 0.24 -2.69 33.73
CA ARG A 486 -0.95 -2.02 34.29
C ARG A 486 -0.60 -0.78 35.11
N ALA A 487 0.51 -0.82 35.87
CA ALA A 487 0.92 0.27 36.75
C ALA A 487 1.37 1.52 35.99
N ARG A 488 1.97 1.38 34.80
CA ARG A 488 2.44 2.51 33.97
C ARG A 488 1.34 3.32 33.30
N ILE A 489 0.15 2.74 33.10
CA ILE A 489 -0.96 3.37 32.37
C ILE A 489 -1.89 4.17 33.31
N MET A 490 -1.95 3.80 34.59
CA MET A 490 -2.87 4.43 35.56
C MET A 490 -2.33 5.74 36.19
N GLY A 491 -1.14 6.21 35.81
CA GLY A 491 -0.49 7.39 36.38
C GLY A 491 -0.73 8.71 35.63
N MET A 492 -1.77 8.86 34.82
CA MET A 492 -2.03 10.05 34.00
C MET A 492 -3.27 10.83 34.48
N ASP A 493 -3.15 12.16 34.44
CA ASP A 493 -4.05 13.15 35.06
C ASP A 493 -5.53 13.11 34.62
N ASN A 494 -6.41 13.48 35.55
CA ASN A 494 -7.87 13.24 35.55
C ASN A 494 -8.68 13.87 34.39
N PHE A 495 -8.12 14.84 33.66
CA PHE A 495 -8.80 15.41 32.47
C PHE A 495 -8.64 14.51 31.23
N VAL A 496 -7.52 13.78 31.13
CA VAL A 496 -7.23 12.81 30.06
C VAL A 496 -8.10 11.56 30.24
N VAL A 497 -8.46 11.20 31.47
CA VAL A 497 -9.30 10.03 31.81
C VAL A 497 -10.72 10.14 31.25
N ARG A 498 -11.33 11.33 31.17
CA ARG A 498 -12.70 11.48 30.64
C ARG A 498 -12.74 11.41 29.11
N ALA A 499 -11.74 11.97 28.42
CA ALA A 499 -11.60 11.82 26.97
C ALA A 499 -11.21 10.37 26.61
N LEU A 500 -10.34 9.75 27.41
CA LEU A 500 -10.01 8.34 27.29
C LEU A 500 -11.20 7.45 27.63
N GLN A 501 -12.10 7.72 28.58
CA GLN A 501 -13.20 6.78 28.91
C GLN A 501 -14.13 6.48 27.72
N GLN A 502 -14.37 7.45 26.84
CA GLN A 502 -15.13 7.22 25.60
C GLN A 502 -14.30 6.42 24.57
N THR A 503 -12.99 6.69 24.48
CA THR A 503 -12.02 5.96 23.65
C THR A 503 -11.59 4.61 24.24
N VAL A 504 -11.76 4.38 25.55
CA VAL A 504 -11.35 3.21 26.35
C VAL A 504 -12.49 2.20 26.40
N SER A 505 -13.74 2.64 26.25
CA SER A 505 -14.81 1.74 25.81
C SER A 505 -14.55 1.24 24.38
N THR A 506 -13.98 2.07 23.50
CA THR A 506 -13.48 1.66 22.18
C THR A 506 -12.15 0.90 22.25
N PHE A 507 -11.27 1.12 23.23
CA PHE A 507 -9.95 0.50 23.34
C PHE A 507 -10.02 -0.83 24.12
N PHE A 508 -10.83 -0.95 25.17
CA PHE A 508 -11.23 -2.26 25.70
C PHE A 508 -12.18 -2.95 24.74
N GLY A 509 -13.05 -2.22 24.03
CA GLY A 509 -13.81 -2.74 22.90
C GLY A 509 -12.89 -3.34 21.85
N VAL A 510 -11.86 -2.63 21.39
CA VAL A 510 -10.89 -3.03 20.37
C VAL A 510 -9.85 -3.99 20.91
N VAL A 511 -9.46 -3.99 22.19
CA VAL A 511 -8.56 -5.01 22.77
C VAL A 511 -9.34 -6.30 23.05
N HIS A 512 -10.59 -6.22 23.48
CA HIS A 512 -11.47 -7.38 23.64
C HIS A 512 -11.95 -7.89 22.28
N TYR A 513 -12.14 -7.01 21.30
CA TYR A 513 -12.42 -7.34 19.90
C TYR A 513 -11.16 -7.85 19.21
N SER A 514 -9.96 -7.34 19.46
CA SER A 514 -8.70 -7.83 18.88
C SER A 514 -8.20 -9.09 19.56
N LEU A 515 -8.47 -9.31 20.85
CA LEU A 515 -8.33 -10.63 21.49
C LEU A 515 -9.40 -11.58 20.95
N TYR A 516 -10.65 -11.14 20.81
CA TYR A 516 -11.71 -11.92 20.16
C TYR A 516 -11.37 -12.22 18.71
N THR A 517 -10.75 -11.30 17.97
CA THR A 517 -10.44 -11.43 16.56
C THR A 517 -9.15 -12.18 16.35
N ALA A 518 -8.12 -12.01 17.19
CA ALA A 518 -7.01 -12.94 17.24
C ALA A 518 -7.47 -14.35 17.62
N THR A 519 -8.47 -14.50 18.49
CA THR A 519 -9.07 -15.82 18.82
C THR A 519 -10.00 -16.33 17.69
N TYR A 520 -10.69 -15.45 16.97
CA TYR A 520 -11.69 -15.74 15.94
C TYR A 520 -11.04 -16.00 14.58
N VAL A 521 -10.13 -15.14 14.12
CA VAL A 521 -9.19 -15.35 13.01
C VAL A 521 -8.45 -16.65 13.25
N ARG A 522 -7.93 -16.90 14.46
CA ARG A 522 -7.22 -18.16 14.73
C ARG A 522 -8.18 -19.37 14.82
N SER A 523 -9.40 -19.24 15.34
CA SER A 523 -10.40 -20.33 15.35
C SER A 523 -10.97 -20.68 13.97
N LYS A 524 -11.01 -19.72 13.03
CA LYS A 524 -11.50 -19.92 11.65
C LYS A 524 -10.39 -20.28 10.67
N ILE A 525 -9.16 -19.78 10.86
CA ILE A 525 -8.00 -20.15 10.05
C ILE A 525 -7.47 -21.53 10.44
N PHE A 526 -7.42 -21.87 11.73
CA PHE A 526 -6.79 -23.11 12.19
C PHE A 526 -7.77 -24.27 12.45
N ARG A 527 -9.05 -24.11 12.08
CA ARG A 527 -9.97 -25.25 11.86
C ARG A 527 -9.99 -25.71 10.38
N MET A 528 -9.24 -25.03 9.51
CA MET A 528 -8.88 -25.49 8.17
C MET A 528 -7.72 -26.48 8.30
#